data_AF-A0A6A5TEC2-F1
#
_entry.id   AF-A0A6A5TEC2-F1
#
_cell.length_a   1.000
_cell.length_b   1.000
_cell.length_c   1.000
_cell.angle_alpha   90.00
_cell.angle_beta   90.00
_cell.angle_gamma   90.00
#
_symmetry.space_group_name_H-M   'P 1'
#
loop_
_entity.id
_entity.type
_entity.pdbx_description
1 polymer ?
#
loop_
_entity_poly.entity_id
_entity_poly.type
_entity_poly.pdbx_seq_one_letter_code
_entity_poly.pdbx_strand_id
1 'polypeptide(L)' 'MTLEMCATFCSSYEYFRVEWSVECYCGNDFTVGTALVNSSEYSMTCGGNSEELCGAGDRLSVY' A
#
# COMPACT_ATOMS: atom_id res chain seq x y z
N MET A 1 -1.83 5.04 -9.98
CA MET A 1 -2.30 4.09 -8.95
C MET A 1 -3.12 4.88 -7.95
N THR A 2 -4.28 4.37 -7.55
CA THR A 2 -5.07 4.84 -6.39
C THR A 2 -5.33 3.64 -5.49
N LEU A 3 -5.77 3.88 -4.25
CA LEU A 3 -6.13 2.80 -3.34
C LEU A 3 -7.29 1.97 -3.88
N GLU A 4 -8.30 2.58 -4.50
CA GLU A 4 -9.45 1.89 -5.09
C GLU A 4 -9.05 1.01 -6.27
N MET A 5 -8.11 1.49 -7.09
CA MET A 5 -7.56 0.69 -8.19
C MET A 5 -6.87 -0.56 -7.65
N CYS A 6 -6.04 -0.42 -6.60
CA CYS A 6 -5.33 -1.55 -6.01
C CYS A 6 -6.29 -2.51 -5.28
N ALA A 7 -7.27 -1.98 -4.54
CA ALA A 7 -8.32 -2.76 -3.90
C ALA A 7 -9.14 -3.57 -4.92
N THR A 8 -9.49 -2.96 -6.05
CA THR A 8 -10.23 -3.63 -7.13
C THR A 8 -9.38 -4.75 -7.74
N PHE A 9 -8.10 -4.47 -8.01
CA PHE A 9 -7.15 -5.45 -8.53
C PHE A 9 -6.94 -6.63 -7.59
N CYS A 10 -6.89 -6.38 -6.28
CA CYS A 10 -6.67 -7.37 -5.24
C CYS A 10 -7.96 -7.92 -4.61
N SER A 11 -9.12 -7.76 -5.26
CA SER A 11 -10.43 -8.15 -4.70
C SER A 11 -10.58 -9.62 -4.29
N SER A 12 -9.71 -10.51 -4.77
CA SER A 12 -9.66 -11.92 -4.37
C SER A 12 -8.72 -12.23 -3.20
N TYR A 13 -8.05 -11.23 -2.65
CA TYR A 13 -7.11 -11.33 -1.54
C TYR A 13 -7.65 -10.60 -0.31
N GLU A 14 -7.18 -11.00 0.87
CA GLU A 14 -7.62 -10.40 2.12
C GLU A 14 -7.04 -9.01 2.33
N TYR A 15 -5.80 -8.79 1.87
CA TYR A 15 -5.10 -7.52 1.99
C TYR A 15 -4.55 -7.06 0.66
N PHE A 16 -4.49 -5.74 0.51
CA PHE A 16 -3.70 -5.11 -0.53
C PHE A 16 -2.74 -4.11 0.08
N ARG A 17 -1.65 -3.87 -0.64
CA ARG A 17 -0.65 -2.87 -0.24
C ARG A 17 -0.12 -2.14 -1.44
N VAL A 18 0.29 -0.92 -1.18
CA VAL A 18 0.87 -0.03 -2.19
C VAL A 18 2.24 0.46 -1.75
N GLU A 19 3.15 0.56 -2.71
CA GLU A 19 4.53 1.00 -2.50
C GLU A 19 4.96 1.96 -3.61
N TRP A 20 5.91 2.85 -3.31
CA TRP A 20 6.51 3.75 -4.30
C TRP A 20 5.49 4.58 -5.11
N SER A 21 4.37 4.97 -4.50
CA SER A 21 3.27 5.70 -5.15
C SER A 21 2.50 4.95 -6.24
N VAL A 22 3.05 3.88 -6.82
CA VAL A 22 2.53 3.27 -8.05
C VAL A 22 2.47 1.74 -8.03
N GLU A 23 3.17 1.09 -7.12
CA GLU A 23 3.19 -0.36 -7.03
C GLU A 23 2.01 -0.85 -6.19
N CYS A 24 1.42 -1.97 -6.60
CA CYS A 24 0.29 -2.60 -5.92
C CYS A 24 0.58 -4.09 -5.76
N TYR A 25 0.39 -4.60 -4.55
CA TYR A 25 0.63 -5.99 -4.22
C TYR A 25 -0.55 -6.55 -3.44
N CYS A 26 -0.90 -7.80 -3.72
CA CYS A 26 -1.97 -8.51 -3.05
C CYS A 26 -1.40 -9.62 -2.15
N GLY A 27 -2.06 -9.92 -1.05
CA GLY A 27 -1.65 -11.01 -0.16
C GLY A 27 -2.72 -11.35 0.87
N ASN A 28 -2.62 -12.56 1.43
CA ASN A 28 -3.50 -13.01 2.51
C ASN A 28 -2.79 -13.05 3.86
N ASP A 29 -1.46 -12.90 3.86
CA ASP A 29 -0.61 -13.02 5.03
C ASP A 29 0.53 -12.00 4.96
N PHE A 30 1.03 -11.61 6.12
CA PHE A 30 2.25 -10.82 6.24
C PHE A 30 3.44 -11.73 6.50
N THR A 31 4.56 -11.48 5.82
CA THR A 31 5.81 -12.20 6.07
C THR A 31 6.36 -11.88 7.46
N VAL A 32 6.92 -12.88 8.13
CA VAL A 32 7.58 -12.72 9.44
C VAL A 32 8.61 -11.58 9.36
N GLY A 33 8.44 -10.55 10.21
CA GLY A 33 9.30 -9.37 10.24
C GLY A 33 8.63 -8.05 9.86
N THR A 34 7.36 -8.07 9.42
CA THR A 34 6.57 -6.83 9.30
C THR A 34 6.29 -6.21 10.66
N ALA A 35 6.64 -4.93 10.81
CA ALA A 35 6.33 -4.12 11.97
C ALA A 35 5.49 -2.90 11.58
N LEU A 36 4.57 -2.49 12.44
CA LEU A 36 3.82 -1.26 12.26
C LEU A 36 4.76 -0.06 12.42
N VAL A 37 4.69 0.84 11.45
CA VAL A 37 5.48 2.07 11.37
C VAL A 37 4.53 3.26 11.50
N ASN A 38 5.05 4.40 11.94
CA ASN A 38 4.23 5.61 12.09
C ASN A 38 3.87 6.20 10.72
N SER A 39 2.74 6.89 10.62
CA SER A 39 2.24 7.48 9.36
C SER A 39 3.18 8.47 8.72
N SER A 40 4.02 9.11 9.54
CA SER A 40 5.07 10.02 9.08
C SER A 40 6.17 9.33 8.25
N GLU A 41 6.25 7.99 8.28
CA GLU A 41 7.26 7.22 7.55
C GLU A 41 6.76 6.66 6.20
N TYR A 42 5.47 6.75 5.86
CA TYR A 42 4.90 6.25 4.59
C TYR A 42 4.14 7.34 3.80
N SER A 43 4.73 8.53 3.71
CA SER A 43 4.05 9.73 3.22
C SER A 43 4.14 9.96 1.71
N MET A 44 4.43 8.96 0.88
CA MET A 44 4.38 9.16 -0.58
C MET A 44 2.93 9.14 -1.03
N THR A 45 2.55 10.12 -1.82
CA THR A 45 1.19 10.20 -2.36
C THR A 45 1.01 9.22 -3.51
N CYS A 46 -0.21 8.76 -3.74
CA CYS A 46 -0.51 7.89 -4.87
C CYS A 46 -0.33 8.63 -6.20
N GLY A 47 0.29 7.98 -7.19
CA GLY A 47 0.55 8.60 -8.50
C GLY A 47 -0.72 8.93 -9.29
N GLY A 48 -1.86 8.35 -8.91
CA GLY A 48 -3.19 8.66 -9.48
C GLY A 48 -4.09 9.50 -8.57
N ASN A 49 -3.74 9.68 -7.29
CA ASN A 49 -4.48 10.50 -6.34
C ASN A 49 -3.53 11.10 -5.29
N SER A 50 -3.32 12.43 -5.33
CA SER A 50 -2.44 13.10 -4.38
C SER A 50 -3.01 13.25 -2.96
N GLU A 51 -4.29 12.94 -2.76
CA GLU A 51 -4.95 12.96 -1.44
C GLU A 51 -4.81 11.62 -0.69
N GLU A 52 -4.31 10.59 -1.36
CA GLU A 52 -4.10 9.26 -0.81
C GLU A 52 -2.62 8.98 -0.59
N LEU A 53 -2.32 8.18 0.43
CA LEU A 53 -0.97 7.71 0.73
C LEU A 53 -0.76 6.33 0.13
N CYS A 54 0.31 6.18 -0.66
CA CYS A 54 0.70 4.95 -1.33
C CYS A 54 2.12 4.50 -0.95
N GLY A 55 2.35 4.37 0.36
CA GLY A 55 3.60 3.86 0.93
C GLY A 55 4.75 4.87 0.95
N ALA A 56 5.97 4.36 1.08
CA ALA A 56 7.24 5.01 0.79
C ALA A 56 8.31 3.93 0.52
N GLY A 57 9.53 4.31 0.13
CA GLY A 57 10.61 3.31 -0.05
C GLY A 57 10.86 2.53 1.24
N ASP A 58 10.74 1.19 1.18
CA ASP A 58 10.82 0.25 2.32
C ASP A 58 9.68 0.38 3.36
N ARG A 59 8.57 1.04 3.01
CA ARG A 59 7.43 1.27 3.91
C ARG A 59 6.11 1.07 3.16
N LEU A 60 5.34 0.08 3.59
CA LEU A 60 4.12 -0.36 2.91
C LEU A 60 2.88 0.26 3.56
N SER A 61 1.95 0.80 2.77
CA SER A 61 0.59 1.11 3.24
C SER A 61 -0.29 -0.10 2.97
N VAL A 62 -0.83 -0.72 4.02
CA VAL A 62 -1.63 -1.94 3.98
C VAL A 62 -3.09 -1.61 4.29
N TYR A 63 -4.00 -2.21 3.53
CA TYR A 63 -5.44 -2.00 3.61
C TYR A 63 -6.21 -3.32 3.47
#